data_AF-A0A5J5STW4-F1
#
_entry.id   AF-A0A5J5STW4-F1
#
_cell.length_a   1.000
_cell.length_b   1.000
_cell.length_c   1.000
_cell.angle_alpha   90.00
_cell.angle_beta   90.00
_cell.angle_gamma   90.00
#
_symmetry.space_group_name_H-M   'P 1'
#
loop_
_entity.id
_entity.type
_entity.pdbx_description
1 polymer ?
#
loop_
_entity_poly.entity_id
_entity_poly.type
_entity_poly.pdbx_seq_one_letter_code
_entity_poly.pdbx_strand_id
1 'polypeptide(L)'
;MMVADLIERDSRQWNEGLIHNTFSKIDAERILRIPLVRIAHEDFQVWKGEVSGDYSVRSAYKLLLQQSMDPNLLLEQTTYRQFYKKLWGLQLP
;
A
#
# COMPACT_ATOMS: atom_id res chain seq x y z
N MET A 1 11.42 1.37 -22.36
CA MET A 1 11.36 2.43 -21.34
C MET A 1 11.04 1.76 -20.01
N MET A 2 11.94 1.89 -19.05
CA MET A 2 11.74 1.48 -17.66
C MET A 2 11.24 2.68 -16.85
N VAL A 3 10.67 2.45 -15.67
CA VAL A 3 10.23 3.54 -14.76
C VAL A 3 11.40 4.45 -14.40
N ALA A 4 12.61 3.90 -14.26
CA ALA A 4 13.83 4.66 -14.00
C ALA A 4 14.16 5.69 -15.10
N ASP A 5 13.73 5.46 -16.35
CA ASP A 5 13.96 6.40 -17.46
C ASP A 5 13.07 7.66 -17.35
N LEU A 6 11.99 7.58 -16.56
CA LEU A 6 11.07 8.69 -16.29
C LEU A 6 11.57 9.62 -15.17
N ILE A 7 12.68 9.30 -14.52
CA ILE A 7 13.22 10.02 -13.36
C ILE A 7 14.54 10.67 -13.75
N GLU A 8 14.66 11.98 -13.53
CA GLU A 8 15.92 12.70 -13.67
C GLU A 8 16.95 12.20 -12.65
N ARG A 9 18.13 11.81 -13.13
CA ARG A 9 19.12 11.17 -12.26
C ARG A 9 19.69 12.12 -11.21
N ASP A 10 19.94 13.38 -11.57
CA ASP A 10 20.63 14.31 -10.66
C ASP A 10 19.67 14.93 -9.64
N SER A 11 18.48 15.32 -10.09
CA SER A 11 17.48 15.98 -9.24
C SER A 11 16.58 15.00 -8.49
N ARG A 12 16.50 13.74 -8.95
CA ARG A 12 15.57 12.72 -8.45
C ARG A 12 14.11 13.17 -8.50
N GLN A 13 13.79 13.93 -9.54
CA GLN A 13 12.44 14.38 -9.86
C GLN A 13 11.91 13.66 -11.09
N TRP A 14 10.59 13.66 -11.24
CA TRP A 14 9.95 13.19 -12.46
C TRP A 14 10.35 14.06 -13.65
N ASN A 15 10.67 13.43 -14.78
CA ASN A 15 10.83 14.13 -16.05
C ASN A 15 9.44 14.45 -16.61
N GLU A 16 8.86 15.57 -16.18
CA GLU A 16 7.49 15.96 -16.53
C GLU A 16 7.28 16.04 -18.04
N GLY A 17 8.25 16.58 -18.79
CA GLY A 17 8.18 16.69 -20.24
C GLY A 17 8.06 15.33 -20.91
N LEU A 18 8.90 14.37 -20.51
CA LEU A 18 8.83 13.00 -21.03
C LEU A 18 7.51 12.31 -20.66
N ILE A 19 7.05 12.48 -19.42
CA ILE A 19 5.82 11.88 -18.93
C ILE A 19 4.60 12.41 -19.68
N HIS A 20 4.49 13.74 -19.86
CA HIS A 20 3.39 14.35 -20.60
C HIS A 20 3.37 13.96 -22.09
N ASN A 21 4.54 13.71 -22.69
CA ASN A 21 4.64 13.29 -24.08
C ASN A 21 4.40 11.79 -24.29
N THR A 22 4.50 10.98 -23.23
CA THR A 22 4.42 9.51 -23.33
C THR A 22 3.08 8.96 -22.86
N PHE A 23 2.45 9.59 -21.86
CA PHE A 23 1.22 9.09 -21.24
C PHE A 23 0.01 9.98 -21.54
N SER A 24 -1.19 9.41 -21.39
CA SER A 24 -2.43 10.18 -21.44
C SER A 24 -2.41 11.27 -20.36
N LYS A 25 -3.15 12.37 -20.55
CA LYS A 25 -3.22 13.45 -19.56
C LYS A 25 -3.58 12.93 -18.16
N ILE A 26 -4.55 12.02 -18.08
CA ILE A 26 -5.03 11.45 -16.80
C ILE A 26 -3.93 10.62 -16.13
N ASP A 27 -3.20 9.82 -16.90
CA ASP A 27 -2.15 8.96 -16.35
C ASP A 27 -0.89 9.76 -15.99
N ALA A 28 -0.52 10.75 -16.81
CA ALA A 28 0.56 11.68 -16.51
C ALA A 28 0.31 12.39 -15.17
N GLU A 29 -0.90 12.94 -14.96
CA GLU A 29 -1.28 13.57 -13.69
C GLU A 29 -1.21 12.60 -12.50
N ARG A 30 -1.52 11.32 -12.70
CA ARG A 30 -1.41 10.29 -11.65
C ARG A 30 0.05 9.95 -11.33
N ILE A 31 0.89 9.77 -12.35
CA ILE A 31 2.31 9.47 -12.20
C ILE A 31 3.01 10.60 -11.43
N LEU A 32 2.77 11.85 -11.82
CA LEU A 32 3.39 13.03 -11.19
C LEU A 32 2.99 13.22 -9.72
N ARG A 33 1.87 12.63 -9.27
CA ARG A 33 1.45 12.63 -7.85
C ARG A 33 2.15 11.58 -7.00
N ILE A 34 2.86 10.62 -7.60
CA ILE A 34 3.61 9.61 -6.85
C ILE A 34 4.87 10.29 -6.29
N PRO A 35 5.05 10.33 -4.96
CA PRO A 35 6.24 10.92 -4.37
C PRO A 35 7.46 10.06 -4.68
N LEU A 36 8.54 10.69 -5.16
CA LEU A 36 9.84 10.06 -5.31
C LEU A 36 10.63 10.14 -4.01
N VAL A 37 11.30 9.05 -3.66
CA VAL A 37 12.19 9.04 -2.51
C VAL A 37 13.49 9.76 -2.86
N ARG A 38 13.95 10.64 -1.98
CA ARG A 38 15.15 11.45 -2.20
C ARG A 38 16.44 10.64 -2.13
N ILE A 39 16.42 9.55 -1.37
CA ILE A 39 17.57 8.68 -1.13
C ILE A 39 17.39 7.45 -2.00
N ALA A 40 18.43 7.11 -2.77
CA ALA A 40 18.46 5.88 -3.54
C ALA A 40 18.46 4.67 -2.60
N HIS A 41 17.59 3.70 -2.87
CA HIS A 41 17.46 2.46 -2.13
C HIS A 41 16.98 1.38 -3.09
N GLU A 42 17.18 0.12 -2.74
CA GLU A 42 16.68 -1.01 -3.52
C GLU A 42 15.15 -1.04 -3.46
N ASP A 43 14.52 -1.48 -4.56
CA ASP A 43 13.07 -1.59 -4.62
C ASP A 43 12.55 -2.52 -3.51
N PHE A 44 11.52 -2.06 -2.79
CA PHE A 44 10.86 -2.86 -1.76
C PHE A 44 9.35 -2.68 -1.80
N GLN A 45 8.63 -3.67 -1.28
CA GLN A 45 7.17 -3.65 -1.24
C GLN A 45 6.69 -2.90 0.00
N VAL A 46 5.72 -2.00 -0.20
CA VAL A 46 5.09 -1.22 0.87
C VAL A 46 3.59 -1.41 0.84
N TRP A 47 3.01 -1.66 2.01
CA TRP A 47 1.58 -1.78 2.23
C TRP A 47 0.99 -0.46 2.73
N LYS A 48 0.03 0.10 1.98
CA LYS A 48 -0.65 1.36 2.34
C LYS A 48 -1.53 1.26 3.59
N GLY A 49 -1.99 0.05 3.94
CA GLY A 49 -2.96 -0.13 5.02
C GLY A 49 -2.37 -0.06 6.43
N GLU A 50 -1.04 0.06 6.59
CA GLU A 50 -0.39 0.28 7.88
C GLU A 50 0.73 1.30 7.78
N VAL A 51 0.96 2.05 8.88
CA VAL A 51 1.98 3.10 8.94
C VAL A 51 3.40 2.51 8.86
N SER A 52 3.61 1.29 9.34
CA SER A 52 4.92 0.63 9.20
C SER A 52 5.26 0.27 7.76
N GLY A 53 4.27 0.25 6.86
CA GLY A 53 4.44 -0.24 5.50
C GLY A 53 4.40 -1.77 5.39
N ASP A 54 4.24 -2.49 6.49
CA ASP A 54 4.23 -3.96 6.46
C ASP A 54 2.84 -4.50 6.12
N TYR A 55 2.84 -5.50 5.24
CA TYR A 55 1.63 -6.26 4.94
C TYR A 55 1.34 -7.28 6.05
N SER A 56 0.07 -7.38 6.44
CA SER A 56 -0.45 -8.53 7.15
C SER A 56 -1.87 -8.83 6.66
N VAL A 57 -2.30 -10.09 6.74
CA VAL A 57 -3.69 -10.46 6.43
C VAL A 57 -4.67 -9.60 7.24
N ARG A 58 -4.34 -9.33 8.50
CA ARG A 58 -5.14 -8.45 9.37
C ARG A 58 -5.27 -7.03 8.83
N SER A 59 -4.17 -6.42 8.38
CA SER A 59 -4.23 -5.05 7.86
C SER A 59 -4.94 -4.96 6.51
N ALA A 60 -4.84 -6.00 5.67
CA ALA A 60 -5.63 -6.13 4.45
C ALA A 60 -7.13 -6.16 4.75
N TYR A 61 -7.55 -7.04 5.66
CA TYR A 61 -8.95 -7.14 6.07
C TYR A 61 -9.44 -5.85 6.74
N LYS A 62 -8.65 -5.24 7.63
CA LYS A 62 -8.97 -3.94 8.24
C LYS A 62 -9.24 -2.86 7.19
N LEU A 63 -8.42 -2.77 6.14
CA LEU A 63 -8.60 -1.81 5.05
C LEU A 63 -9.90 -2.08 4.28
N LEU A 64 -10.18 -3.34 3.93
CA LEU A 64 -11.43 -3.74 3.26
C LEU A 64 -12.66 -3.36 4.09
N LEU A 65 -12.61 -3.58 5.41
CA LEU A 65 -13.70 -3.22 6.31
C LEU A 65 -13.91 -1.71 6.45
N GLN A 66 -12.82 -0.93 6.47
CA GLN A 66 -12.92 0.53 6.49
C GLN A 66 -13.58 1.07 5.21
N GLN A 67 -13.35 0.41 4.06
CA GLN A 67 -13.99 0.78 2.80
C GLN A 67 -15.45 0.35 2.74
N SER A 68 -15.86 -0.71 3.43
CA SER A 68 -17.21 -1.27 3.33
C SER A 68 -18.28 -0.52 4.13
N MET A 69 -17.96 0.57 4.85
CA MET A 69 -18.88 1.39 5.67
C MET A 69 -19.80 0.61 6.64
N ASP A 70 -19.59 -0.69 6.84
CA ASP A 70 -20.37 -1.51 7.75
C ASP A 70 -19.61 -1.68 9.08
N PRO A 71 -20.02 -0.96 10.14
CA PRO A 71 -19.38 -1.04 11.44
C PRO A 71 -19.54 -2.41 12.12
N ASN A 72 -20.51 -3.26 11.72
CA ASN A 72 -20.68 -4.59 12.31
C ASN A 72 -19.54 -5.54 11.96
N LEU A 73 -18.97 -5.42 10.76
CA LEU A 73 -17.86 -6.28 10.32
C LEU A 73 -16.58 -6.07 11.15
N LEU A 74 -16.34 -4.86 11.66
CA LEU A 74 -15.21 -4.57 12.54
C LEU A 74 -15.35 -5.27 13.90
N LEU A 75 -16.58 -5.33 14.43
CA LEU A 75 -16.91 -6.04 15.66
C LEU A 75 -16.72 -7.56 15.49
N GLU A 76 -17.12 -8.09 14.34
CA GLU A 76 -16.88 -9.49 13.98
C GLU A 76 -15.39 -9.83 13.94
N GLN A 77 -14.54 -8.99 13.33
CA GLN A 77 -13.09 -9.19 13.33
C GLN A 77 -12.50 -9.31 14.74
N THR A 78 -12.92 -8.43 15.66
CA THR A 78 -12.48 -8.51 17.06
C THR A 78 -12.99 -9.78 17.75
N THR A 79 -14.20 -10.22 17.41
CA THR A 79 -14.82 -11.44 17.96
C THR A 79 -14.11 -12.70 17.46
N TYR A 80 -13.86 -12.82 16.16
CA TYR A 80 -13.08 -13.92 15.58
C TYR A 80 -11.66 -13.98 16.14
N ARG A 81 -11.01 -12.82 16.34
CA ARG A 81 -9.69 -12.78 16.98
C ARG A 81 -9.70 -13.37 18.38
N GLN A 82 -10.70 -13.04 19.20
CA GLN A 82 -10.84 -13.60 20.54
C GLN A 82 -11.15 -15.10 20.49
N PHE A 83 -12.02 -15.52 19.58
CA PHE A 83 -12.36 -16.93 19.36
C PHE A 83 -11.11 -17.75 18.99
N TYR A 84 -10.39 -17.38 17.94
CA TYR A 84 -9.20 -18.12 17.50
C TYR A 84 -8.07 -18.07 18.54
N LYS A 85 -7.91 -16.95 19.27
CA LYS A 85 -6.93 -16.90 20.37
C LYS A 85 -7.26 -17.94 21.47
N LYS A 86 -8.54 -18.13 21.80
CA LYS A 86 -8.97 -19.17 22.74
C LYS A 86 -8.79 -20.57 22.14
N LEU A 87 -9.20 -20.76 20.88
CA LEU A 87 -9.11 -22.04 20.17
C LEU A 87 -7.67 -22.55 20.09
N TRP A 88 -6.73 -21.71 19.65
CA TRP A 88 -5.30 -22.06 19.55
C TRP A 88 -4.60 -22.19 20.91
N GLY A 89 -5.22 -21.69 21.97
CA GLY A 89 -4.73 -21.84 23.35
C GLY A 89 -5.19 -23.14 24.03
N LEU A 90 -6.03 -23.95 23.37
CA LEU A 90 -6.43 -25.24 23.90
C LEU A 90 -5.25 -26.21 23.80
N GLN A 91 -4.82 -26.74 24.94
CA GLN A 91 -3.94 -27.91 24.99
C GLN A 91 -4.80 -29.13 24.69
N LEU A 92 -4.94 -29.42 23.40
CA LEU A 92 -5.55 -30.66 22.96
C LEU A 92 -4.53 -31.81 23.15
N PRO A 93 -4.98 -33.02 23.54
CA PRO A 93 -4.11 -34.18 23.70
C PRO A 93 -3.35 -34.56 22.43
#